data_AF-A0A975N0G7-F1
#
_entry.id   AF-A0A975N0G7-F1
#
_cell.length_a   1.000
_cell.length_b   1.000
_cell.length_c   1.000
_cell.angle_alpha   90.00
_cell.angle_beta   90.00
_cell.angle_gamma   90.00
#
_symmetry.space_group_name_H-M   'P 1'
#
loop_
_entity.id
_entity.type
_entity.pdbx_description
1 polymer ?
#
loop_
_entity_poly.entity_id
_entity_poly.type
_entity_poly.pdbx_seq_one_letter_code
_entity_poly.pdbx_strand_id
1 'polypeptide(L)'
;MRGLVLLCGRGAPVSGELDGFEVRTVAERPGKADVDPHLGDVDRLVVAGTDAALASVVVRLLRKDALSRVAVGFVPAAADSAVAAVWGLPTGAAEALKVAVHGDPDPVPLIRDDSGGVLVGRATVGPVRGVAYCDDEVALRGAARQIAVTPDPDGGTGLVARVTKGLVFKRPSTTRGRAFQIGCVPTVPVLDGVPFPRQISKWTWYRHTEDLRLARAR
;
A
#
# COMPACT_ATOMS: atom_id res chain seq x y z
N MET A 1 -4.39 -8.19 24.33
CA MET A 1 -4.31 -8.08 22.86
C MET A 1 -3.63 -9.35 22.37
N ARG A 2 -4.22 -10.09 21.43
CA ARG A 2 -3.53 -11.22 20.77
C ARG A 2 -2.94 -10.74 19.45
N GLY A 3 -1.63 -10.82 19.33
CA GLY A 3 -0.90 -10.32 18.17
C GLY A 3 -0.23 -11.43 17.37
N LEU A 4 -0.04 -11.20 16.07
CA LEU A 4 0.78 -12.04 15.19
C LEU A 4 1.78 -11.17 14.44
N VAL A 5 3.05 -11.56 14.43
CA VAL A 5 4.09 -10.98 13.59
C VAL A 5 4.39 -11.94 12.45
N LEU A 6 4.25 -11.45 11.21
CA LEU A 6 4.66 -12.15 10.00
C LEU A 6 6.02 -11.61 9.53
N LEU A 7 7.05 -12.44 9.65
CA LEU A 7 8.37 -12.22 9.08
C LEU A 7 8.34 -12.67 7.61
N CYS A 8 8.23 -11.72 6.69
CA CYS A 8 8.00 -11.99 5.27
C CYS A 8 9.32 -12.03 4.50
N GLY A 9 9.75 -13.23 4.09
CA GLY A 9 11.00 -13.43 3.34
C GLY A 9 12.24 -13.57 4.23
N ARG A 10 13.40 -13.82 3.62
CA ARG A 10 14.67 -13.98 4.36
C ARG A 10 15.19 -12.61 4.80
N GLY A 11 15.46 -12.45 6.09
CA GLY A 11 16.03 -11.21 6.64
C GLY A 11 15.02 -10.13 7.02
N ALA A 12 13.74 -10.50 7.24
CA ALA A 12 12.76 -9.57 7.77
C ALA A 12 13.26 -8.93 9.09
N PRO A 13 13.35 -7.60 9.16
CA PRO A 13 14.04 -6.93 10.25
C PRO A 13 13.13 -6.89 11.48
N VAL A 14 13.38 -7.76 12.46
CA VAL A 14 12.71 -7.69 13.75
C VAL A 14 13.73 -7.79 14.86
N SER A 15 13.78 -6.75 15.69
CA SER A 15 14.60 -6.69 16.90
C SER A 15 13.81 -5.95 17.98
N GLY A 16 13.61 -6.61 19.13
CA GLY A 16 12.85 -6.07 20.26
C GLY A 16 11.96 -7.11 20.95
N GLU A 17 11.31 -6.71 22.03
CA GLU A 17 10.36 -7.54 22.78
C GLU A 17 9.02 -7.68 22.02
N LEU A 18 8.46 -8.89 22.06
CA LEU A 18 7.25 -9.29 21.33
C LEU A 18 6.25 -9.97 22.28
N ASP A 19 6.13 -9.46 23.50
CA ASP A 19 5.27 -10.06 24.51
C ASP A 19 3.81 -10.10 24.05
N GLY A 20 3.22 -11.31 24.05
CA GLY A 20 1.86 -11.54 23.58
C GLY A 20 1.69 -11.61 22.05
N PHE A 21 2.80 -11.62 21.29
CA PHE A 21 2.78 -11.84 19.84
C PHE A 21 3.33 -13.21 19.49
N GLU A 22 2.56 -13.98 18.71
CA GLU A 22 3.12 -15.12 17.99
C GLU A 22 3.99 -14.61 16.83
N VAL A 23 5.12 -15.26 16.56
CA VAL A 23 6.00 -14.90 15.44
C VAL A 23 6.03 -16.04 14.43
N ARG A 24 5.80 -15.73 13.15
CA ARG A 24 5.83 -16.71 12.06
C ARG A 24 6.66 -16.21 10.90
N THR A 25 7.56 -17.06 10.42
CA THR A 25 8.27 -16.84 9.16
C THR A 25 7.47 -17.40 8.01
N VAL A 26 7.24 -16.58 7.00
CA VAL A 26 6.39 -16.88 5.85
C VAL A 26 7.08 -16.44 4.56
N ALA A 27 6.50 -16.80 3.42
CA ALA A 27 7.02 -16.35 2.12
C ALA A 27 7.06 -14.80 2.05
N GLU A 28 7.91 -14.26 1.17
CA GLU A 28 8.07 -12.81 0.99
C GLU A 28 6.75 -12.09 0.69
N ARG A 29 5.81 -12.77 0.02
CA ARG A 29 4.44 -12.31 -0.15
C ARG A 29 3.48 -13.35 0.44
N PRO A 30 3.06 -13.19 1.70
CA PRO A 30 2.14 -14.10 2.37
C PRO A 30 0.85 -14.31 1.59
N GLY A 31 0.43 -15.56 1.49
CA GLY A 31 -0.78 -15.98 0.79
C GLY A 31 -1.93 -16.33 1.73
N LYS A 32 -2.94 -16.99 1.16
CA LYS A 32 -4.11 -17.47 1.91
C LYS A 32 -3.73 -18.36 3.11
N ALA A 33 -2.81 -19.30 2.91
CA ALA A 33 -2.44 -20.27 3.94
C ALA A 33 -1.68 -19.62 5.11
N ASP A 34 -0.99 -18.51 4.85
CA ASP A 34 -0.16 -17.81 5.83
C ASP A 34 -0.96 -16.83 6.69
N VAL A 35 -2.09 -16.31 6.18
CA VAL A 35 -2.83 -15.19 6.82
C VAL A 35 -4.21 -15.63 7.30
N ASP A 36 -5.02 -16.26 6.45
CA ASP A 36 -6.44 -16.52 6.73
C ASP A 36 -6.70 -17.31 8.03
N PRO A 37 -5.91 -18.35 8.38
CA PRO A 37 -6.15 -19.14 9.60
C PRO A 37 -6.09 -18.33 10.90
N HIS A 38 -5.40 -17.18 10.89
CA HIS A 38 -5.14 -16.40 12.09
C HIS A 38 -6.15 -15.27 12.32
N LEU A 39 -6.93 -14.89 11.29
CA LEU A 39 -7.76 -13.68 11.34
C LEU A 39 -8.92 -13.74 12.34
N GLY A 40 -9.30 -14.93 12.82
CA GLY A 40 -10.33 -15.10 13.85
C GLY A 40 -9.83 -14.91 15.28
N ASP A 41 -8.52 -15.06 15.49
CA ASP A 41 -7.91 -15.15 16.82
C ASP A 41 -7.03 -13.95 17.19
N VAL A 42 -6.75 -13.06 16.22
CA VAL A 42 -5.85 -11.92 16.41
C VAL A 42 -6.58 -10.59 16.22
N ASP A 43 -6.24 -9.64 17.08
CA ASP A 43 -6.73 -8.25 16.98
C ASP A 43 -5.71 -7.34 16.29
N ARG A 44 -4.45 -7.81 16.17
CA ARG A 44 -3.35 -7.07 15.55
C ARG A 44 -2.43 -8.00 14.75
N LEU A 45 -2.10 -7.59 13.54
CA LEU A 45 -1.17 -8.29 12.66
C LEU A 45 -0.04 -7.33 12.25
N VAL A 46 1.19 -7.67 12.59
CA VAL A 46 2.39 -6.92 12.23
C VAL A 46 3.05 -7.60 11.03
N VAL A 47 3.31 -6.85 9.97
CA VAL A 47 4.02 -7.31 8.78
C VAL A 47 5.43 -6.74 8.80
N ALA A 48 6.44 -7.60 8.94
CA ALA A 48 7.84 -7.21 8.75
C ALA A 48 8.30 -7.67 7.36
N GLY A 49 8.49 -6.74 6.43
CA GLY A 49 8.72 -7.09 5.03
C GLY A 49 8.66 -5.92 4.06
N THR A 50 8.54 -6.24 2.76
CA THR A 50 8.41 -5.26 1.68
C THR A 50 7.01 -4.65 1.64
N ASP A 51 6.84 -3.54 0.91
CA ASP A 51 5.51 -2.95 0.64
C ASP A 51 4.55 -3.98 0.01
N ALA A 52 5.09 -4.86 -0.85
CA ALA A 52 4.34 -5.95 -1.47
C ALA A 52 3.86 -7.02 -0.47
N ALA A 53 4.65 -7.30 0.58
CA ALA A 53 4.25 -8.20 1.66
C ALA A 53 3.07 -7.62 2.43
N LEU A 54 3.11 -6.31 2.75
CA LEU A 54 2.00 -5.63 3.38
C LEU A 54 0.75 -5.66 2.49
N ALA A 55 0.90 -5.33 1.20
CA ALA A 55 -0.20 -5.38 0.24
C ALA A 55 -0.85 -6.78 0.17
N SER A 56 -0.04 -7.85 0.22
CA SER A 56 -0.56 -9.22 0.16
C SER A 56 -1.32 -9.62 1.42
N VAL A 57 -0.92 -9.14 2.60
CA VAL A 57 -1.68 -9.33 3.85
C VAL A 57 -2.96 -8.51 3.84
N VAL A 58 -2.90 -7.22 3.48
CA VAL A 58 -4.07 -6.33 3.47
C VAL A 58 -5.15 -6.82 2.50
N VAL A 59 -4.78 -7.36 1.34
CA VAL A 59 -5.79 -7.95 0.44
C VAL A 59 -6.44 -9.22 1.03
N ARG A 60 -5.76 -9.97 1.92
CA ARG A 60 -6.40 -11.07 2.66
C ARG A 60 -7.38 -10.55 3.69
N LEU A 61 -7.01 -9.51 4.45
CA LEU A 61 -7.89 -8.85 5.42
C LEU A 61 -9.17 -8.35 4.74
N LEU A 62 -9.03 -7.65 3.61
CA LEU A 62 -10.16 -7.21 2.79
C LEU A 62 -11.06 -8.38 2.37
N ARG A 63 -10.48 -9.46 1.83
CA ARG A 63 -11.23 -10.63 1.36
C ARG A 63 -11.93 -11.40 2.49
N LYS A 64 -11.56 -11.13 3.73
CA LYS A 64 -12.07 -11.79 4.93
C LYS A 64 -12.85 -10.85 5.83
N ASP A 65 -13.20 -9.67 5.32
CA ASP A 65 -14.01 -8.68 6.04
C ASP A 65 -13.39 -8.32 7.41
N ALA A 66 -12.06 -8.19 7.42
CA ALA A 66 -11.26 -8.05 8.64
C ALA A 66 -10.57 -6.69 8.77
N LEU A 67 -10.73 -5.77 7.83
CA LEU A 67 -10.07 -4.45 7.82
C LEU A 67 -10.45 -3.61 9.04
N SER A 68 -11.73 -3.58 9.38
CA SER A 68 -12.27 -2.83 10.52
C SER A 68 -11.94 -3.48 11.87
N ARG A 69 -11.66 -4.79 11.91
CA ARG A 69 -11.39 -5.54 13.14
C ARG A 69 -9.90 -5.61 13.48
N VAL A 70 -9.06 -5.93 12.52
CA VAL A 70 -7.63 -6.24 12.74
C VAL A 70 -6.78 -5.00 12.52
N ALA A 71 -6.10 -4.54 13.57
CA ALA A 71 -5.09 -3.50 13.45
C ALA A 71 -3.85 -4.03 12.71
N VAL A 72 -3.27 -3.24 11.83
CA VAL A 72 -2.10 -3.60 11.04
C VAL A 72 -0.91 -2.78 11.47
N GLY A 73 0.18 -3.44 11.85
CA GLY A 73 1.49 -2.82 12.04
C GLY A 73 2.40 -3.15 10.87
N PHE A 74 3.35 -2.26 10.56
CA PHE A 74 4.30 -2.48 9.47
C PHE A 74 5.72 -2.15 9.90
N VAL A 75 6.64 -3.08 9.62
CA VAL A 75 8.09 -2.91 9.80
C VAL A 75 8.73 -3.03 8.42
N PRO A 76 9.12 -1.91 7.78
CA PRO A 76 9.61 -1.93 6.42
C PRO A 76 10.97 -2.64 6.33
N ALA A 77 11.14 -3.48 5.31
CA ALA A 77 12.41 -4.15 5.02
C ALA A 77 13.49 -3.23 4.44
N ALA A 78 13.11 -2.05 3.92
CA ALA A 78 14.02 -1.11 3.28
C ALA A 78 13.68 0.34 3.62
N ALA A 79 14.70 1.20 3.67
CA ALA A 79 14.56 2.61 4.02
C ALA A 79 13.80 3.45 2.99
N ASP A 80 13.68 2.97 1.75
CA ASP A 80 12.96 3.61 0.65
C ASP A 80 11.53 3.08 0.46
N SER A 81 10.99 2.37 1.46
CA SER A 81 9.59 1.93 1.50
C SER A 81 8.63 3.09 1.19
N ALA A 82 7.81 2.93 0.16
CA ALA A 82 6.81 3.92 -0.21
C ALA A 82 5.67 3.96 0.82
N VAL A 83 5.32 2.82 1.41
CA VAL A 83 4.36 2.76 2.53
C VAL A 83 4.85 3.59 3.70
N ALA A 84 6.11 3.39 4.13
CA ALA A 84 6.68 4.14 5.24
C ALA A 84 6.71 5.64 4.94
N ALA A 85 7.09 6.02 3.71
CA ALA A 85 7.11 7.42 3.29
C ALA A 85 5.72 8.07 3.24
N VAL A 86 4.68 7.36 2.76
CA VAL A 86 3.31 7.88 2.70
C VAL A 86 2.75 8.09 4.10
N TRP A 87 2.96 7.14 5.01
CA TRP A 87 2.33 7.15 6.34
C TRP A 87 3.20 7.71 7.46
N GLY A 88 4.41 8.20 7.14
CA GLY A 88 5.35 8.73 8.13
C GLY A 88 5.85 7.69 9.13
N LEU A 89 5.97 6.42 8.71
CA LEU A 89 6.42 5.34 9.58
C LEU A 89 7.96 5.36 9.72
N PRO A 90 8.51 5.00 10.90
CA PRO A 90 9.93 4.80 11.05
C PRO A 90 10.43 3.71 10.10
N THR A 91 11.66 3.85 9.61
CA THR A 91 12.34 2.84 8.79
C THR A 91 13.42 2.07 9.54
N GLY A 92 13.81 2.52 10.74
CA GLY A 92 14.67 1.77 11.65
C GLY A 92 13.91 0.61 12.28
N ALA A 93 14.46 -0.61 12.20
CA ALA A 93 13.77 -1.84 12.60
C ALA A 93 13.15 -1.82 14.00
N ALA A 94 13.91 -1.37 15.02
CA ALA A 94 13.44 -1.34 16.40
C ALA A 94 12.34 -0.29 16.64
N GLU A 95 12.49 0.91 16.07
CA GLU A 95 11.50 1.99 16.19
C GLU A 95 10.22 1.64 15.45
N ALA A 96 10.35 1.11 14.23
CA ALA A 96 9.24 0.64 13.42
C ALA A 96 8.50 -0.50 14.12
N LEU A 97 9.22 -1.44 14.74
CA LEU A 97 8.61 -2.52 15.51
C LEU A 97 7.82 -1.98 16.71
N LYS A 98 8.40 -1.05 17.46
CA LYS A 98 7.72 -0.40 18.59
C LYS A 98 6.40 0.25 18.15
N VAL A 99 6.41 0.97 17.02
CA VAL A 99 5.19 1.56 16.44
C VAL A 99 4.21 0.49 15.96
N ALA A 100 4.68 -0.53 15.26
CA ALA A 100 3.83 -1.59 14.72
C ALA A 100 3.11 -2.37 15.84
N VAL A 101 3.80 -2.62 16.97
CA VAL A 101 3.29 -3.39 18.10
C VAL A 101 2.42 -2.53 19.02
N HIS A 102 2.84 -1.30 19.35
CA HIS A 102 2.22 -0.49 20.40
C HIS A 102 1.51 0.77 19.91
N GLY A 103 1.77 1.21 18.68
CA GLY A 103 1.16 2.42 18.13
C GLY A 103 -0.35 2.29 18.04
N ASP A 104 -1.06 3.40 18.27
CA ASP A 104 -2.50 3.45 18.12
C ASP A 104 -2.87 3.26 16.63
N PRO A 105 -3.88 2.42 16.32
CA PRO A 105 -4.31 2.23 14.95
C PRO A 105 -5.17 3.40 14.49
N ASP A 106 -4.70 4.12 13.47
CA ASP A 106 -5.45 5.18 12.80
C ASP A 106 -6.15 4.62 11.55
N PRO A 107 -7.37 5.09 11.23
CA PRO A 107 -8.01 4.78 9.97
C PRO A 107 -7.29 5.53 8.83
N VAL A 108 -6.79 4.79 7.85
CA VAL A 108 -6.13 5.33 6.66
C VAL A 108 -6.82 4.85 5.37
N PRO A 109 -6.94 5.70 4.34
CA PRO A 109 -7.56 5.30 3.08
C PRO A 109 -6.92 4.05 2.48
N LEU A 110 -7.74 3.02 2.24
CA LEU A 110 -7.32 1.86 1.46
C LEU A 110 -7.66 2.09 -0.01
N ILE A 111 -6.67 1.96 -0.90
CA ILE A 111 -6.89 2.06 -2.34
C ILE A 111 -7.06 0.68 -2.93
N ARG A 112 -8.04 0.53 -3.81
CA ARG A 112 -8.35 -0.65 -4.60
C ARG A 112 -8.02 -0.40 -6.05
N ASP A 113 -7.87 -1.49 -6.80
CA ASP A 113 -7.82 -1.46 -8.25
C ASP A 113 -8.88 -2.36 -8.90
N ASP A 114 -9.06 -2.19 -10.21
CA ASP A 114 -10.02 -2.93 -11.02
C ASP A 114 -9.59 -4.38 -11.32
N SER A 115 -8.38 -4.79 -10.93
CA SER A 115 -7.95 -6.20 -10.93
C SER A 115 -8.31 -6.95 -9.64
N GLY A 116 -8.91 -6.25 -8.67
CA GLY A 116 -9.24 -6.81 -7.37
C GLY A 116 -8.07 -6.84 -6.39
N GLY A 117 -7.01 -6.07 -6.65
CA GLY A 117 -5.88 -5.82 -5.77
C GLY A 117 -6.11 -4.65 -4.80
N VAL A 118 -5.06 -4.33 -4.04
CA VAL A 118 -5.00 -3.16 -3.16
C VAL A 118 -3.70 -2.41 -3.44
N LEU A 119 -3.69 -1.11 -3.12
CA LEU A 119 -2.52 -0.28 -3.12
C LEU A 119 -2.36 0.36 -1.74
N VAL A 120 -1.27 0.03 -1.05
CA VAL A 120 -1.00 0.50 0.32
C VAL A 120 0.07 1.59 0.39
N GLY A 121 0.95 1.66 -0.61
CA GLY A 121 2.03 2.63 -0.70
C GLY A 121 1.97 3.43 -2.00
N ARG A 122 2.45 2.86 -3.10
CA ARG A 122 2.62 3.59 -4.36
C ARG A 122 2.50 2.73 -5.60
N ALA A 123 1.66 3.16 -6.52
CA ALA A 123 1.63 2.69 -7.89
C ALA A 123 2.41 3.63 -8.80
N THR A 124 3.08 3.09 -9.82
CA THR A 124 3.65 3.88 -10.91
C THR A 124 3.30 3.29 -12.27
N VAL A 125 3.12 4.18 -13.25
CA VAL A 125 2.94 3.85 -14.66
C VAL A 125 3.81 4.77 -15.49
N GLY A 126 4.73 4.24 -16.28
CA GLY A 126 5.60 5.07 -17.10
C GLY A 126 6.68 4.29 -17.84
N PRO A 127 7.13 4.78 -19.01
CA PRO A 127 6.54 5.86 -19.81
C PRO A 127 5.11 5.52 -20.28
N VAL A 128 4.26 6.53 -20.45
CA VAL A 128 2.84 6.32 -20.79
C VAL A 128 2.30 7.37 -21.74
N ARG A 129 1.41 6.96 -22.65
CA ARG A 129 0.62 7.85 -23.50
C ARG A 129 -0.84 7.44 -23.42
N GLY A 130 -1.71 8.40 -23.09
CA GLY A 130 -3.12 8.10 -22.86
C GLY A 130 -3.94 9.31 -22.41
N VAL A 131 -5.10 9.02 -21.86
CA VAL A 131 -5.97 9.97 -21.19
C VAL A 131 -6.23 9.45 -19.79
N ALA A 132 -6.05 10.30 -18.78
CA ALA A 132 -6.32 9.97 -17.39
C ALA A 132 -7.21 11.02 -16.74
N TYR A 133 -8.08 10.56 -15.86
CA TYR A 133 -9.00 11.38 -15.08
C TYR A 133 -8.79 11.10 -13.60
N CYS A 134 -8.87 12.15 -12.78
CA CYS A 134 -8.98 12.06 -11.33
C CYS A 134 -10.35 12.61 -10.96
N ASP A 135 -11.27 11.74 -10.54
CA ASP A 135 -12.70 12.03 -10.49
C ASP A 135 -13.20 12.67 -11.82
N ASP A 136 -13.61 13.94 -11.80
CA ASP A 136 -14.06 14.71 -12.97
C ASP A 136 -12.95 15.55 -13.65
N GLU A 137 -11.76 15.64 -13.04
CA GLU A 137 -10.63 16.41 -13.56
C GLU A 137 -9.81 15.63 -14.60
N VAL A 138 -9.47 16.26 -15.72
CA VAL A 138 -8.53 15.69 -16.72
C VAL A 138 -7.08 15.82 -16.21
N ALA A 139 -6.56 14.77 -15.58
CA ALA A 139 -5.19 14.72 -15.05
C ALA A 139 -4.12 14.55 -16.15
N LEU A 140 -4.43 13.83 -17.24
CA LEU A 140 -3.54 13.65 -18.38
C LEU A 140 -4.30 13.59 -19.70
N ARG A 141 -3.74 14.26 -20.71
CA ARG A 141 -4.04 14.03 -22.12
C ARG A 141 -2.72 14.03 -22.90
N GLY A 142 -2.38 12.91 -23.54
CA GLY A 142 -1.15 12.74 -24.30
C GLY A 142 -0.08 11.95 -23.54
N ALA A 143 1.19 12.35 -23.65
CA ALA A 143 2.32 11.63 -23.09
C ALA A 143 2.74 12.14 -21.70
N ALA A 144 3.09 11.20 -20.82
CA ALA A 144 3.74 11.46 -19.54
C ALA A 144 4.95 10.54 -19.38
N ARG A 145 5.97 11.04 -18.70
CA ARG A 145 7.15 10.25 -18.35
C ARG A 145 6.80 9.24 -17.25
N GLN A 146 5.95 9.65 -16.31
CA GLN A 146 5.44 8.79 -15.24
C GLN A 146 4.14 9.36 -14.66
N ILE A 147 3.25 8.49 -14.26
CA ILE A 147 2.14 8.75 -13.33
C ILE A 147 2.47 7.98 -12.06
N ALA A 148 2.34 8.61 -10.90
CA ALA A 148 2.42 7.96 -9.60
C ALA A 148 1.11 8.18 -8.85
N VAL A 149 0.57 7.11 -8.25
CA VAL A 149 -0.64 7.17 -7.42
C VAL A 149 -0.29 6.64 -6.03
N THR A 150 -0.73 7.34 -5.00
CA THR A 150 -0.60 6.91 -3.59
C THR A 150 -1.94 7.08 -2.90
N PRO A 151 -2.19 6.39 -1.77
CA PRO A 151 -3.18 6.85 -0.81
C PRO A 151 -2.94 8.32 -0.41
N ASP A 152 -4.00 9.00 0.01
CA ASP A 152 -3.93 10.36 0.53
C ASP A 152 -3.52 10.33 2.02
N PRO A 153 -2.30 10.79 2.37
CA PRO A 153 -1.81 10.69 3.74
C PRO A 153 -2.60 11.54 4.74
N ASP A 154 -3.26 12.60 4.24
CA ASP A 154 -4.11 13.48 5.04
C ASP A 154 -5.55 12.91 5.19
N GLY A 155 -5.80 11.70 4.68
CA GLY A 155 -7.08 10.99 4.77
C GLY A 155 -8.19 11.52 3.85
N GLY A 156 -7.93 12.61 3.12
CA GLY A 156 -8.87 13.44 2.36
C GLY A 156 -9.83 12.70 1.41
N THR A 157 -9.68 12.89 0.11
CA THR A 157 -10.62 12.27 -0.87
C THR A 157 -10.33 10.79 -1.08
N GLY A 158 -9.09 10.36 -0.84
CA GLY A 158 -8.70 8.96 -0.85
C GLY A 158 -7.33 8.72 -1.46
N LEU A 159 -7.08 9.25 -2.65
CA LEU A 159 -5.79 9.10 -3.35
C LEU A 159 -5.23 10.43 -3.84
N VAL A 160 -3.91 10.43 -4.05
CA VAL A 160 -3.15 11.51 -4.70
C VAL A 160 -2.51 10.94 -5.96
N ALA A 161 -2.74 11.60 -7.09
CA ALA A 161 -2.12 11.22 -8.37
C ALA A 161 -1.22 12.35 -8.88
N ARG A 162 0.06 12.01 -9.12
CA ARG A 162 1.08 12.91 -9.63
C ARG A 162 1.49 12.52 -11.04
N VAL A 163 1.31 13.43 -11.99
CA VAL A 163 1.66 13.24 -13.41
C VAL A 163 2.91 14.05 -13.74
N THR A 164 3.98 13.36 -14.12
CA THR A 164 5.26 13.96 -14.53
C THR A 164 5.37 13.92 -16.05
N LYS A 165 5.27 15.08 -16.69
CA LYS A 165 5.41 15.22 -18.16
C LYS A 165 6.90 15.30 -18.54
N GLY A 166 7.26 14.79 -19.72
CA GLY A 166 8.66 14.67 -20.17
C GLY A 166 9.27 15.93 -20.81
N LEU A 167 8.56 17.07 -20.82
CA LEU A 167 9.06 18.31 -21.40
C LEU A 167 9.86 19.09 -20.36
N VAL A 168 11.10 19.44 -20.72
CA VAL A 168 11.93 20.40 -19.98
C VAL A 168 11.06 21.63 -19.70
N PHE A 169 11.03 22.11 -18.45
CA PHE A 169 10.21 23.23 -17.92
C PHE A 169 8.77 22.96 -17.46
N LYS A 170 8.15 21.79 -17.70
CA LYS A 170 6.82 21.52 -17.12
C LYS A 170 6.92 20.89 -15.73
N ARG A 171 6.43 21.62 -14.72
CA ARG A 171 6.26 21.08 -13.36
C ARG A 171 5.30 19.88 -13.40
N PRO A 172 5.54 18.85 -12.57
CA PRO A 172 4.56 17.78 -12.36
C PRO A 172 3.24 18.36 -11.87
N SER A 173 2.12 17.83 -12.35
CA SER A 173 0.79 18.17 -11.85
C SER A 173 0.36 17.13 -10.81
N THR A 174 -0.31 17.58 -9.76
CA THR A 174 -0.86 16.71 -8.71
C THR A 174 -2.34 16.96 -8.61
N THR A 175 -3.10 15.87 -8.55
CA THR A 175 -4.57 15.87 -8.37
C THR A 175 -4.90 14.99 -7.17
N ARG A 176 -6.00 15.28 -6.49
CA ARG A 176 -6.54 14.46 -5.40
C ARG A 176 -7.97 14.10 -5.75
N GLY A 177 -8.35 12.86 -5.50
CA GLY A 177 -9.69 12.39 -5.80
C GLY A 177 -10.02 11.10 -5.06
N ARG A 178 -11.23 10.59 -5.31
CA ARG A 178 -11.65 9.26 -4.86
C ARG A 178 -11.22 8.19 -5.84
N ALA A 179 -11.12 8.51 -7.12
CA ALA A 179 -10.71 7.59 -8.16
C ALA A 179 -9.75 8.23 -9.16
N PHE A 180 -8.80 7.44 -9.66
CA PHE A 180 -7.92 7.78 -10.76
C PHE A 180 -8.01 6.71 -11.83
N GLN A 181 -8.41 7.10 -13.03
CA GLN A 181 -8.61 6.21 -14.17
C GLN A 181 -7.68 6.59 -15.29
N ILE A 182 -7.12 5.60 -15.98
CA ILE A 182 -6.33 5.81 -17.18
C ILE A 182 -6.74 4.84 -18.28
N GLY A 183 -6.87 5.36 -19.49
CA GLY A 183 -6.79 4.60 -20.74
C GLY A 183 -5.50 4.98 -21.48
N CYS A 184 -4.70 4.00 -21.89
CA CYS A 184 -3.38 4.22 -22.45
C CYS A 184 -2.96 3.16 -23.47
N VAL A 185 -1.88 3.47 -24.19
CA VAL A 185 -1.10 2.46 -24.94
C VAL A 185 -0.61 1.39 -23.95
N PRO A 186 -0.58 0.09 -24.35
CA PRO A 186 -0.17 -1.00 -23.47
C PRO A 186 1.12 -0.71 -22.69
N THR A 187 1.05 -0.89 -21.37
CA THR A 187 2.15 -0.67 -20.44
C THR A 187 2.03 -1.58 -19.22
N VAL A 188 3.06 -1.66 -18.37
CA VAL A 188 3.06 -2.48 -17.16
C VAL A 188 3.11 -1.56 -15.94
N PRO A 189 2.02 -1.45 -15.15
CA PRO A 189 2.06 -0.73 -13.89
C PRO A 189 2.92 -1.48 -12.88
N VAL A 190 3.56 -0.75 -11.97
CA VAL A 190 4.21 -1.30 -10.77
C VAL A 190 3.35 -0.92 -9.58
N LEU A 191 2.95 -1.89 -8.77
CA LEU A 191 2.09 -1.71 -7.60
C LEU A 191 2.88 -2.16 -6.36
N ASP A 192 3.14 -1.24 -5.43
CA ASP A 192 3.87 -1.52 -4.19
C ASP A 192 5.19 -2.28 -4.44
N GLY A 193 5.92 -1.84 -5.48
CA GLY A 193 7.19 -2.41 -5.90
C GLY A 193 7.10 -3.63 -6.84
N VAL A 194 5.90 -4.17 -7.09
CA VAL A 194 5.72 -5.36 -7.94
C VAL A 194 5.17 -4.99 -9.32
N PRO A 195 5.89 -5.29 -10.41
CA PRO A 195 5.35 -5.17 -11.76
C PRO A 195 4.11 -6.07 -11.93
N PHE A 196 3.05 -5.52 -12.51
CA PHE A 196 1.86 -6.29 -12.83
C PHE A 196 2.20 -7.39 -13.86
N PRO A 197 1.64 -8.61 -13.77
CA PRO A 197 2.13 -9.76 -14.53
C PRO A 197 1.85 -9.70 -16.04
N ARG A 198 1.15 -8.67 -16.51
CA ARG A 198 0.80 -8.47 -17.92
C ARG A 198 0.67 -7.00 -18.26
N GLN A 199 0.71 -6.68 -19.55
CA GLN A 199 0.42 -5.34 -20.02
C GLN A 199 -1.08 -5.01 -19.86
N ILE A 200 -1.36 -3.74 -19.62
CA ILE A 200 -2.69 -3.17 -19.54
C ILE A 200 -2.81 -1.96 -20.46
N SER A 201 -4.00 -1.75 -21.02
CA SER A 201 -4.36 -0.55 -21.79
C SER A 201 -5.35 0.35 -21.03
N LYS A 202 -5.82 -0.10 -19.87
CA LYS A 202 -6.63 0.68 -18.95
C LYS A 202 -6.39 0.22 -17.52
N TRP A 203 -6.51 1.13 -16.58
CA TRP A 203 -6.40 0.83 -15.15
C TRP A 203 -7.18 1.85 -14.33
N THR A 204 -7.73 1.40 -13.21
CA THR A 204 -8.43 2.28 -12.26
C THR A 204 -7.92 2.03 -10.85
N TRP A 205 -7.59 3.10 -10.14
CA TRP A 205 -7.44 3.10 -8.68
C TRP A 205 -8.61 3.84 -8.06
N TYR A 206 -9.11 3.38 -6.92
CA TYR A 206 -10.21 4.03 -6.21
C TYR A 206 -10.15 3.78 -4.71
N ARG A 207 -10.65 4.73 -3.90
CA ARG A 207 -10.79 4.59 -2.46
C ARG A 207 -11.81 3.49 -2.15
N HIS A 208 -11.43 2.55 -1.30
CA HIS A 208 -12.34 1.56 -0.73
C HIS A 208 -13.29 2.20 0.29
N THR A 209 -14.44 1.57 0.51
CA THR A 209 -15.43 2.06 1.47
C THR A 209 -14.98 1.91 2.92
N GLU A 210 -14.10 0.96 3.21
CA GLU A 210 -13.49 0.77 4.52
C GLU A 210 -12.04 1.22 4.52
N ASP A 211 -11.66 1.93 5.58
CA ASP A 211 -10.29 2.34 5.83
C ASP A 211 -9.49 1.17 6.46
N LEU A 212 -8.19 1.14 6.18
CA LEU A 212 -7.26 0.26 6.85
C LEU A 212 -6.95 0.82 8.25
N ARG A 213 -6.95 -0.03 9.28
CA ARG A 213 -6.51 0.35 10.62
C ARG A 213 -5.00 0.19 10.74
N LEU A 214 -4.22 1.24 10.49
CA LEU A 214 -2.75 1.21 10.47
C LEU A 214 -2.17 1.78 11.77
N ALA A 215 -1.30 1.04 12.44
CA ALA A 215 -0.58 1.51 13.63
C ALA A 215 0.45 2.59 13.24
N ARG A 216 0.39 3.76 13.89
CA ARG A 216 1.29 4.90 13.63
C ARG A 216 1.86 5.47 14.94
N ALA A 217 2.99 6.17 14.83
CA ALA A 217 3.48 7.04 15.89
C ALA A 217 2.65 8.32 15.86
N ARG A 218 1.94 8.63 16.95
CA ARG A 218 1.31 9.95 17.10
C ARG A 218 2.36 11.03 17.34
#